data_AF-A0A946CV45-F1
#
_entry.id   AF-A0A946CV45-F1
#
_cell.length_a   1.000
_cell.length_b   1.000
_cell.length_c   1.000
_cell.angle_alpha   90.00
_cell.angle_beta   90.00
_cell.angle_gamma   90.00
#
_symmetry.space_group_name_H-M   'P 1'
#
loop_
_entity.id
_entity.type
_entity.pdbx_description
1 polymer ?
#
loop_
_entity_poly.entity_id
_entity_poly.type
_entity_poly.pdbx_seq_one_letter_code
_entity_poly.pdbx_strand_id
1 'polypeptide(L)'
;MFTKSKKFLNTVLLASVLGILTGGAYANEALIDKLYEKGVISDTEYKEIKADKVDVDPNSLKGKWKGGFKWETLDGKNKFQVAGRIQMDYYDYDHDNEESEYSIRRVYLGVKGTIDDIWGLEATYNPDA
;
A
#
# COMPACT_ATOMS: atom_id res chain seq x y z
N MET A 1 27.89 36.47 -23.86
CA MET A 1 28.54 35.19 -24.19
C MET A 1 28.55 34.36 -22.90
N PHE A 2 27.56 33.50 -22.71
CA PHE A 2 27.27 32.82 -21.44
C PHE A 2 27.87 31.41 -21.41
N THR A 3 28.57 31.12 -20.31
CA THR A 3 29.25 29.88 -19.95
C THR A 3 28.29 28.71 -19.74
N LYS A 4 28.61 27.55 -20.32
CA LYS A 4 27.88 26.28 -20.13
C LYS A 4 28.16 25.70 -18.74
N SER A 5 27.10 25.54 -17.94
CA SER A 5 27.11 24.78 -16.69
C SER A 5 26.73 23.32 -16.96
N LYS A 6 27.62 22.40 -16.57
CA LYS A 6 27.35 20.95 -16.48
C LYS A 6 26.66 20.68 -15.14
N LYS A 7 25.62 19.83 -15.15
CA LYS A 7 25.22 18.83 -14.13
C LYS A 7 23.70 18.64 -14.13
N PHE A 8 23.21 17.49 -14.59
CA PHE A 8 22.22 16.66 -13.88
C PHE A 8 21.82 15.47 -14.78
N LEU A 9 22.24 14.27 -14.42
CA LEU A 9 21.63 13.02 -14.88
C LEU A 9 22.08 11.93 -13.91
N ASN A 10 21.45 11.92 -12.74
CA ASN A 10 21.50 10.78 -11.83
C ASN A 10 20.32 9.88 -12.14
N THR A 11 20.66 8.73 -12.70
CA THR A 11 19.88 7.52 -12.98
C THR A 11 18.92 7.15 -11.85
N VAL A 12 17.64 6.95 -12.18
CA VAL A 12 16.67 6.26 -11.31
C VAL A 12 16.43 4.86 -11.89
N LEU A 13 17.11 3.86 -11.33
CA LEU A 13 16.73 2.45 -11.43
C LEU A 13 16.05 2.09 -10.10
N LEU A 14 14.73 2.15 -10.05
CA LEU A 14 13.95 1.61 -8.93
C LEU A 14 13.32 0.30 -9.41
N ALA A 15 13.97 -0.78 -8.97
CA ALA A 15 13.71 -2.16 -9.36
C ALA A 15 12.27 -2.60 -9.03
N SER A 16 11.65 -3.20 -10.03
CA SER A 16 10.40 -3.94 -9.97
C SER A 16 10.59 -5.28 -9.22
N VAL A 17 10.47 -5.30 -7.89
CA VAL A 17 10.26 -6.57 -7.15
C VAL A 17 9.40 -6.29 -5.93
N LEU A 18 8.10 -6.58 -6.01
CA LEU A 18 7.30 -6.95 -4.84
C LEU A 18 6.13 -7.82 -5.31
N GLY A 19 6.49 -9.08 -5.57
CA GLY A 19 5.54 -10.16 -5.78
C GLY A 19 4.83 -10.51 -4.47
N ILE A 20 3.53 -10.78 -4.62
CA ILE A 20 2.67 -11.75 -3.94
C ILE A 20 3.03 -12.04 -2.47
N LEU A 21 2.07 -11.79 -1.56
CA LEU A 21 1.60 -12.69 -0.48
C LEU A 21 0.97 -11.83 0.64
N THR A 22 -0.34 -11.97 0.87
CA THR A 22 -1.01 -12.07 2.19
C THR A 22 -2.54 -12.08 1.99
N GLY A 23 -3.07 -13.12 1.35
CA GLY A 23 -4.53 -13.36 1.22
C GLY A 23 -5.07 -14.49 2.11
N GLY A 24 -4.22 -15.15 2.90
CA GLY A 24 -4.52 -16.50 3.43
C GLY A 24 -5.14 -16.60 4.82
N ALA A 25 -5.19 -15.54 5.63
CA ALA A 25 -5.52 -15.69 7.05
C ALA A 25 -7.04 -15.83 7.32
N TYR A 26 -7.88 -14.95 6.74
CA TYR A 26 -9.32 -14.91 7.04
C TYR A 26 -10.12 -16.05 6.42
N ALA A 27 -9.71 -16.57 5.26
CA ALA A 27 -10.36 -17.71 4.63
C ALA A 27 -10.21 -18.99 5.46
N ASN A 28 -9.15 -19.09 6.27
CA ASN A 28 -8.75 -20.34 6.92
C ASN A 28 -9.64 -20.67 8.15
N GLU A 29 -10.04 -19.69 8.98
CA GLU A 29 -10.91 -19.97 10.14
C GLU A 29 -12.33 -20.40 9.77
N ALA A 30 -12.96 -19.68 8.84
CA ALA A 30 -14.30 -20.02 8.35
C ALA A 30 -14.34 -21.39 7.65
N LEU A 31 -13.22 -21.84 7.09
CA LEU A 31 -13.09 -23.19 6.53
C LEU A 31 -12.98 -24.25 7.63
N ILE A 32 -12.18 -24.01 8.67
CA ILE A 32 -12.03 -24.96 9.78
C ILE A 32 -13.34 -25.13 10.56
N ASP A 33 -14.07 -24.05 10.83
CA ASP A 33 -15.37 -24.12 11.51
C ASP A 33 -16.39 -24.91 10.65
N LYS A 34 -16.39 -24.71 9.33
CA LYS A 34 -17.24 -25.49 8.39
C LYS A 34 -16.84 -26.96 8.31
N LEU A 35 -15.56 -27.30 8.45
CA LEU A 35 -15.09 -28.69 8.42
C LEU A 35 -15.49 -29.43 9.70
N TYR A 36 -15.44 -28.75 10.84
CA TYR A 36 -15.94 -29.27 12.11
C TYR A 36 -17.46 -29.46 12.10
N GLU A 37 -18.21 -28.47 11.62
CA GLU A 37 -19.67 -28.56 11.47
C GLU A 37 -20.10 -29.72 10.56
N LYS A 38 -19.31 -30.00 9.53
CA LYS A 38 -19.52 -31.14 8.61
C LYS A 38 -19.03 -32.49 9.18
N GLY A 39 -18.44 -32.51 10.37
CA GLY A 39 -17.90 -33.72 11.01
C GLY A 39 -16.70 -34.32 10.29
N VAL A 40 -16.00 -33.54 9.45
CA VAL A 40 -14.81 -33.99 8.70
C VAL A 40 -13.58 -34.06 9.60
N ILE A 41 -13.56 -33.27 10.67
CA ILE A 41 -12.50 -33.24 11.68
C ILE A 41 -13.10 -33.50 13.06
N SER A 42 -12.32 -34.13 13.93
CA SER A 42 -12.70 -34.46 15.30
C SER A 42 -12.60 -33.26 16.24
N ASP A 43 -13.22 -33.37 17.42
CA ASP A 43 -13.19 -32.34 18.45
C ASP A 43 -11.78 -32.06 18.99
N THR A 44 -10.93 -33.09 19.01
CA THR A 44 -9.51 -32.98 19.38
C THR A 44 -8.72 -32.23 18.31
N GLU A 45 -8.88 -32.57 17.03
CA GLU A 45 -8.21 -31.89 15.92
C GLU A 45 -8.66 -30.42 15.79
N TYR A 46 -9.95 -30.15 16.01
CA TYR A 46 -10.48 -28.79 16.00
C TYR A 46 -9.83 -27.92 17.09
N LYS A 47 -9.69 -28.46 18.31
CA LYS A 47 -9.05 -27.77 19.44
C LYS A 47 -7.56 -27.58 19.24
N GLU A 48 -6.85 -28.58 18.73
CA GLU A 48 -5.43 -28.50 18.41
C GLU A 48 -5.15 -27.44 17.34
N ILE A 49 -5.91 -27.42 16.24
CA ILE A 49 -5.69 -26.44 15.16
C ILE A 49 -6.09 -25.01 15.57
N LYS A 50 -7.08 -24.84 16.45
CA LYS A 50 -7.41 -23.52 17.02
C LYS A 50 -6.36 -23.07 18.04
N ALA A 51 -5.76 -23.99 18.80
CA ALA A 51 -4.71 -23.69 19.77
C ALA A 51 -3.39 -23.31 19.09
N ASP A 52 -3.01 -23.98 18.00
CA ASP A 52 -1.80 -23.68 17.21
C ASP A 52 -1.86 -22.31 16.50
N LYS A 53 -3.05 -21.70 16.38
CA LYS A 53 -3.22 -20.36 15.79
C LYS A 53 -3.06 -19.21 16.79
N VAL A 54 -2.79 -19.49 18.06
CA VAL A 54 -2.60 -18.44 19.08
C VAL A 54 -1.23 -17.75 18.97
N ASP A 55 -0.22 -18.41 18.38
CA ASP A 55 1.06 -17.77 18.03
C ASP A 55 0.97 -17.02 16.70
N VAL A 56 0.15 -15.98 16.66
CA VAL A 56 0.27 -15.00 15.59
C VAL A 56 1.50 -14.16 15.91
N ASP A 57 2.63 -14.49 15.28
CA ASP A 57 3.90 -13.78 15.46
C ASP A 57 3.65 -12.26 15.44
N PRO A 58 3.95 -11.51 16.52
CA PRO A 58 3.73 -10.07 16.58
C PRO A 58 4.47 -9.31 15.46
N ASN A 59 5.49 -9.92 14.85
CA ASN A 59 6.19 -9.38 13.69
C ASN A 59 5.50 -9.67 12.34
N SER A 60 4.39 -10.41 12.33
CA SER A 60 3.64 -10.67 11.10
C SER A 60 2.93 -9.42 10.60
N LEU A 61 2.87 -9.29 9.27
CA LEU A 61 2.55 -8.06 8.55
C LEU A 61 1.15 -8.14 7.90
N LYS A 62 0.30 -7.16 8.17
CA LYS A 62 -0.99 -6.96 7.51
C LYS A 62 -0.86 -5.94 6.38
N GLY A 63 -1.09 -6.38 5.14
CA GLY A 63 -1.19 -5.51 3.97
C GLY A 63 -2.63 -5.09 3.64
N LYS A 64 -2.83 -3.82 3.26
CA LYS A 64 -4.08 -3.28 2.71
C LYS A 64 -3.77 -2.49 1.44
N TRP A 65 -4.62 -2.61 0.42
CA TRP A 65 -4.53 -1.83 -0.81
C TRP A 65 -5.84 -1.09 -1.08
N LYS A 66 -5.79 0.24 -1.09
CA LYS A 66 -6.89 1.11 -1.57
C LYS A 66 -6.32 2.50 -1.82
N GLY A 67 -6.07 2.84 -3.09
CA GLY A 67 -5.44 4.11 -3.48
C GLY A 67 -3.96 4.23 -3.06
N GLY A 68 -3.32 3.10 -2.79
CA GLY A 68 -1.95 3.00 -2.29
C GLY A 68 -1.74 1.67 -1.56
N PHE A 69 -0.50 1.42 -1.16
CA PHE A 69 -0.11 0.28 -0.35
C PHE A 69 0.09 0.71 1.09
N LYS A 70 -0.54 -0.01 2.02
CA LYS A 70 -0.34 0.16 3.45
C LYS A 70 0.03 -1.18 4.05
N TRP A 71 1.10 -1.19 4.83
CA TRP A 71 1.52 -2.31 5.65
C TRP A 71 1.53 -1.89 7.12
N GLU A 72 1.11 -2.81 7.97
CA GLU A 72 1.01 -2.59 9.41
C GLU A 72 1.37 -3.88 10.10
N THR A 73 2.24 -3.83 11.11
CA THR A 73 2.48 -5.00 11.97
C THR A 73 1.20 -5.35 12.72
N LEU A 74 1.02 -6.62 13.09
CA LEU A 74 -0.19 -7.06 13.78
C LEU A 74 -0.43 -6.35 15.12
N ASP A 75 0.66 -5.99 15.80
CA ASP A 75 0.64 -5.20 17.03
C ASP A 75 0.29 -3.71 16.80
N GLY A 76 0.22 -3.27 15.54
CA GLY A 76 -0.11 -1.90 15.14
C GLY A 76 1.01 -0.88 15.34
N LYS A 77 2.16 -1.26 15.90
CA LYS A 77 3.22 -0.31 16.29
C LYS A 77 4.01 0.24 15.12
N ASN A 78 4.17 -0.58 14.07
CA ASN A 78 4.90 -0.20 12.87
C ASN A 78 3.93 -0.09 11.70
N LYS A 79 3.92 1.07 11.06
CA LYS A 79 3.03 1.38 9.92
C LYS A 79 3.88 1.93 8.78
N PHE A 80 3.71 1.38 7.59
CA PHE A 80 4.36 1.87 6.38
C PHE A 80 3.33 2.06 5.28
N GLN A 81 3.34 3.19 4.61
CA GLN A 81 2.40 3.51 3.55
C GLN A 81 3.11 4.19 2.38
N VAL A 82 2.82 3.70 1.18
CA VAL A 82 3.18 4.33 -0.09
C VAL A 82 1.87 4.64 -0.81
N ALA A 83 1.60 5.91 -1.04
CA ALA A 83 0.37 6.35 -1.69
C ALA A 83 0.63 7.53 -2.61
N GLY A 84 -0.22 7.70 -3.61
CA GLY A 84 -0.12 8.81 -4.53
C GLY A 84 -1.50 9.34 -4.91
N ARG A 85 -1.49 10.50 -5.55
CA ARG A 85 -2.70 11.11 -6.11
C ARG A 85 -2.35 11.77 -7.42
N ILE A 86 -3.16 11.50 -8.45
CA ILE A 86 -3.10 12.20 -9.73
C ILE A 86 -4.43 12.93 -9.89
N GLN A 87 -4.38 14.23 -10.19
CA GLN A 87 -5.54 15.04 -10.56
C GLN A 87 -5.35 15.52 -11.99
N MET A 88 -6.30 15.17 -12.85
CA MET A 88 -6.32 15.55 -14.27
C MET A 88 -7.63 16.29 -14.50
N ASP A 89 -7.54 17.44 -15.15
CA ASP A 89 -8.70 18.24 -15.50
C ASP A 89 -8.84 18.29 -17.02
N TYR A 90 -10.07 18.30 -17.48
CA TYR A 90 -10.43 18.58 -18.86
C TYR A 90 -11.34 19.82 -18.86
N TYR A 91 -10.96 20.82 -19.63
CA TYR A 91 -11.75 22.03 -19.79
C TYR A 91 -12.33 22.07 -21.19
N ASP A 92 -13.66 22.16 -21.26
CA ASP A 92 -14.39 22.38 -22.49
C ASP A 92 -14.91 23.82 -22.49
N TYR A 93 -14.48 24.60 -23.48
CA TYR A 93 -14.80 26.02 -23.58
C TYR A 93 -15.79 26.24 -24.73
N ASP A 94 -16.97 26.77 -24.42
CA ASP A 94 -18.08 26.97 -25.37
C ASP A 94 -17.96 28.32 -26.12
N HIS A 95 -16.77 28.90 -26.20
CA HIS A 95 -16.52 30.12 -26.97
C HIS A 95 -15.72 29.79 -28.22
N ASP A 96 -16.15 30.36 -29.35
CA ASP A 96 -15.64 30.16 -30.72
C ASP A 96 -14.12 30.36 -30.93
N ASN A 97 -13.33 30.66 -29.90
CA ASN A 97 -11.88 30.95 -29.97
C ASN A 97 -11.02 30.27 -28.89
N GLU A 98 -11.53 29.31 -28.12
CA GLU A 98 -10.73 28.60 -27.10
C GLU A 98 -10.63 27.10 -27.43
N GLU A 99 -9.40 26.59 -27.53
CA GLU A 99 -9.17 25.15 -27.70
C GLU A 99 -9.43 24.42 -26.37
N SER A 100 -10.10 23.27 -26.43
CA SER A 100 -10.28 22.41 -25.25
C SER A 100 -8.93 22.00 -24.68
N GLU A 101 -8.72 22.20 -23.37
CA GLU A 101 -7.41 22.00 -22.74
C GLU A 101 -7.40 20.76 -21.85
N TYR A 102 -6.37 19.92 -22.02
CA TYR A 102 -6.06 18.80 -21.14
C TYR A 102 -4.92 19.19 -20.20
N SER A 103 -5.17 19.21 -18.89
CA SER A 103 -4.18 19.65 -17.91
C SER A 103 -4.00 18.66 -16.77
N ILE A 104 -2.75 18.32 -16.45
CA ILE A 104 -2.40 17.57 -15.24
C ILE A 104 -2.26 18.59 -14.12
N ARG A 105 -3.25 18.67 -13.22
CA ARG A 105 -3.27 19.67 -12.15
C ARG A 105 -2.30 19.37 -11.02
N ARG A 106 -2.23 18.11 -10.57
CA ARG A 106 -1.39 17.70 -9.43
C ARG A 106 -0.96 16.24 -9.58
N VAL A 107 0.30 15.98 -9.29
CA VAL A 107 0.83 14.63 -9.09
C VAL A 107 1.48 14.59 -7.72
N TYR A 108 1.06 13.67 -6.86
CA TYR A 108 1.69 13.46 -5.56
C TYR A 108 2.17 12.03 -5.45
N LEU A 109 3.39 11.86 -4.99
CA LEU A 109 3.92 10.59 -4.51
C LEU A 109 4.34 10.77 -3.05
N GLY A 110 3.70 10.04 -2.15
CA GLY A 110 3.91 10.12 -0.72
C GLY A 110 4.39 8.80 -0.13
N VAL A 111 5.35 8.90 0.78
CA VAL A 111 5.75 7.83 1.68
C VAL A 111 5.54 8.26 3.12
N LYS A 112 4.96 7.37 3.93
CA LYS A 112 4.68 7.59 5.34
C LYS A 112 5.12 6.38 6.14
N GLY A 113 5.87 6.62 7.21
CA GLY A 113 6.37 5.60 8.11
C GLY A 113 6.09 5.97 9.56
N THR A 114 5.75 4.97 10.38
CA THR A 114 5.67 5.06 11.82
C THR A 114 6.39 3.86 12.42
N ILE A 115 7.31 4.10 13.34
CA ILE A 115 8.10 3.08 14.03
C ILE A 115 7.82 3.20 15.53
N ASP A 116 7.43 2.06 16.13
CA ASP A 116 7.11 1.91 17.55
C ASP A 116 6.10 2.94 18.09
N ASP A 117 5.18 3.42 17.24
CA ASP A 117 4.25 4.53 17.50
C ASP A 117 4.89 5.85 18.00
N ILE A 118 6.22 5.95 18.07
CA ILE A 118 6.96 7.11 18.59
C ILE A 118 7.57 7.93 17.45
N TRP A 119 8.15 7.24 16.45
CA TRP A 119 8.88 7.89 15.37
C TRP A 119 8.04 7.94 14.10
N GLY A 120 7.68 9.14 13.67
CA GLY A 120 6.93 9.38 12.44
C GLY A 120 7.78 10.06 11.36
N LEU A 121 7.69 9.56 10.13
CA LEU A 121 8.24 10.20 8.93
C LEU A 121 7.13 10.33 7.89
N GLU A 122 7.04 11.48 7.24
CA GLU A 122 6.18 11.70 6.08
C GLU A 122 6.96 12.53 5.06
N ALA A 123 7.03 12.04 3.82
CA ALA A 123 7.64 12.74 2.71
C ALA A 123 6.70 12.67 1.51
N THR A 124 6.44 13.82 0.90
CA THR A 124 5.61 13.92 -0.31
C THR A 124 6.38 14.66 -1.39
N TYR A 125 6.45 14.06 -2.57
CA TYR A 125 7.01 14.64 -3.77
C TYR A 125 5.88 15.08 -4.70
N ASN A 126 5.95 16.34 -5.15
CA ASN A 126 5.12 16.88 -6.21
C ASN A 126 6.04 17.30 -7.37
N PRO A 127 6.03 16.61 -8.52
CA PRO A 127 6.85 16.99 -9.67
C PRO A 127 6.37 18.27 -10.36
N ASP A 128 5.20 18.78 -9.99
CA ASP A 128 4.58 20.01 -10.50
C ASP A 128 4.65 21.18 -9.49
N ALA A 129 5.47 21.06 -8.43
CA ALA A 129 5.67 22.12 -7.43
C ALA A 129 6.76 23.12 -7.82
#